data_AF-J2K2J8-F1
#
_entry.id   AF-J2K2J8-F1
#
_cell.length_a   1.000
_cell.length_b   1.000
_cell.length_c   1.000
_cell.angle_alpha   90.00
_cell.angle_beta   90.00
_cell.angle_gamma   90.00
#
_symmetry.space_group_name_H-M   'P 1'
#
loop_
_entity.id
_entity.type
_entity.pdbx_description
1 polymer ?
#
loop_
_entity_poly.entity_id
_entity_poly.type
_entity_poly.pdbx_seq_one_letter_code
_entity_poly.pdbx_strand_id
1 'polypeptide(L)'
;MTQHRRDHGYEKADDEDDVLEWVDQVMATVADEVRRRRKELGWSAQDLADKCEELGHPIPRNVIANMESGRRSNLPLVDVMVLAKALNTPPICLIYPVGYVDGVQRLPLQHPTSTLNALHWFTGEDTELGADDDMLRYFRAHHAAEEQLQSARRDEEYARYHAETAPNADRKAEALRAQARAAEAADDAESRLRRIRAFIREEGVTPPFLWPDLAAAIDSPGIDPDTTEENDL
;
A
#
# COMPACT_ATOMS: atom_id res chain seq x y z
N MET A 1 2.11 -52.98 -56.04
CA MET A 1 3.22 -52.73 -55.12
C MET A 1 2.71 -51.82 -54.01
N THR A 2 2.35 -52.42 -52.88
CA THR A 2 1.84 -51.75 -51.69
C THR A 2 3.01 -51.59 -50.73
N GLN A 3 3.41 -50.35 -50.43
CA GLN A 3 4.43 -50.06 -49.41
C GLN A 3 3.76 -49.41 -48.20
N HIS A 4 3.82 -50.13 -47.08
CA HIS A 4 3.67 -49.63 -45.72
C HIS A 4 4.62 -48.45 -45.46
N ARG A 5 4.11 -47.35 -44.90
CA ARG A 5 4.95 -46.46 -44.10
C ARG A 5 4.16 -45.88 -42.92
N ARG A 6 4.31 -46.61 -41.80
CA ARG A 6 4.35 -46.21 -40.40
C ARG A 6 3.86 -44.79 -40.06
N ASP A 7 2.71 -44.77 -39.41
CA ASP A 7 2.45 -44.14 -38.12
C ASP A 7 3.59 -43.26 -37.55
N HIS A 8 3.31 -41.97 -37.42
CA HIS A 8 4.05 -41.07 -36.54
C HIS A 8 3.00 -40.29 -35.74
N GLY A 9 2.62 -40.90 -34.61
CA GLY A 9 1.83 -40.24 -33.58
C GLY A 9 2.55 -38.97 -33.13
N TYR A 10 1.82 -37.86 -33.18
CA TYR A 10 2.15 -36.67 -32.41
C TYR A 10 1.72 -36.93 -30.96
N GLU A 11 2.58 -37.58 -30.18
CA GLU A 11 2.56 -37.44 -28.73
C GLU A 11 3.44 -36.25 -28.37
N LYS A 12 2.79 -35.14 -28.03
CA LYS A 12 3.22 -34.26 -26.95
C LYS A 12 1.95 -33.78 -26.26
N ALA A 13 1.49 -34.63 -25.34
CA ALA A 13 0.89 -34.12 -24.12
C ALA A 13 2.02 -33.33 -23.43
N ASP A 14 2.03 -32.02 -23.60
CA ASP A 14 2.73 -31.17 -22.63
C ASP A 14 1.86 -31.23 -21.37
N ASP A 15 2.47 -31.74 -20.31
CA ASP A 15 1.92 -32.07 -19.00
C ASP A 15 0.95 -30.99 -18.48
N GLU A 16 -0.36 -31.19 -18.68
CA GLU A 16 -1.42 -30.45 -17.95
C GLU A 16 -1.36 -30.76 -16.44
N ASP A 17 -0.63 -31.80 -16.04
CA ASP A 17 -0.52 -32.31 -14.66
C ASP A 17 0.61 -31.68 -13.82
N ASP A 18 1.49 -30.85 -14.39
CA ASP A 18 2.65 -30.26 -13.65
C ASP A 18 2.42 -28.79 -13.23
N VAL A 19 1.17 -28.30 -13.33
CA VAL A 19 0.79 -27.00 -12.78
C VAL A 19 0.50 -27.19 -11.29
N LEU A 20 1.42 -26.72 -10.44
CA LEU A 20 1.20 -26.63 -9.00
C LEU A 20 -0.17 -26.02 -8.70
N GLU A 21 -0.90 -26.58 -7.75
CA GLU A 21 -2.13 -25.96 -7.29
C GLU A 21 -1.85 -24.53 -6.80
N TRP A 22 -2.80 -23.62 -6.97
CA TRP A 22 -2.62 -22.21 -6.60
C TRP A 22 -2.08 -22.03 -5.18
N VAL A 23 -2.55 -22.85 -4.24
CA VAL A 23 -2.09 -22.83 -2.84
C VAL A 23 -0.59 -23.14 -2.76
N ASP A 24 -0.12 -24.16 -3.48
CA ASP A 24 1.28 -24.55 -3.50
C ASP A 24 2.16 -23.48 -4.17
N GLN A 25 1.65 -22.80 -5.21
CA GLN A 25 2.37 -21.69 -5.85
C GLN A 25 2.57 -20.51 -4.89
N VAL A 26 1.52 -20.12 -4.14
CA VAL A 26 1.61 -19.05 -3.14
C VAL A 26 2.59 -19.45 -2.03
N MET A 27 2.50 -20.69 -1.55
CA MET A 27 3.40 -21.23 -0.53
C MET A 27 4.86 -21.25 -0.98
N ALA A 28 5.12 -21.71 -2.20
CA ALA A 28 6.46 -21.72 -2.80
C ALA A 28 7.02 -20.31 -2.92
N THR A 29 6.21 -19.34 -3.37
CA THR A 29 6.60 -17.93 -3.47
C THR A 29 7.07 -17.40 -2.12
N VAL A 30 6.27 -17.59 -1.06
CA VAL A 30 6.65 -17.12 0.28
C VAL A 30 7.90 -17.83 0.81
N ALA A 31 8.01 -19.14 0.60
CA ALA A 31 9.17 -19.91 1.03
C ALA A 31 10.47 -19.46 0.34
N ASP A 32 10.40 -19.21 -0.97
CA ASP A 32 11.53 -18.73 -1.77
C ASP A 32 11.94 -17.32 -1.38
N GLU A 33 10.98 -16.43 -1.10
CA GLU A 33 11.26 -15.07 -0.67
C GLU A 33 11.85 -14.99 0.75
N VAL A 34 11.36 -15.82 1.67
CA VAL A 34 11.99 -15.99 2.99
C VAL A 34 13.43 -16.46 2.84
N ARG A 35 13.66 -17.49 2.01
CA ARG A 35 14.99 -18.05 1.75
C ARG A 35 15.92 -17.03 1.10
N ARG A 36 15.44 -16.30 0.09
CA ARG A 36 16.17 -15.24 -0.61
C ARG A 36 16.60 -14.17 0.38
N ARG A 37 15.66 -13.59 1.11
CA ARG A 37 15.93 -12.49 2.04
C ARG A 37 16.85 -12.93 3.18
N ARG A 38 16.67 -14.14 3.71
CA ARG A 38 17.57 -14.70 4.74
C ARG A 38 19.00 -14.84 4.22
N LYS A 39 19.18 -15.31 2.99
CA LYS A 39 20.50 -15.44 2.36
C LYS A 39 21.16 -14.09 2.08
N GLU A 40 20.39 -13.07 1.69
CA GLU A 40 20.90 -11.70 1.53
C GLU A 40 21.47 -11.12 2.83
N LEU A 41 20.87 -11.47 3.96
CA LEU A 41 21.35 -11.10 5.29
C LEU A 41 22.55 -11.96 5.75
N GLY A 42 22.96 -12.96 4.96
CA GLY A 42 24.02 -13.91 5.33
C GLY A 42 23.62 -14.88 6.44
N TRP A 43 22.33 -15.03 6.70
CA TRP A 43 21.82 -15.80 7.84
C TRP A 43 21.59 -17.27 7.50
N SER A 44 21.83 -18.14 8.48
CA SER A 44 21.37 -19.52 8.50
C SER A 44 19.89 -19.60 8.92
N ALA A 45 19.27 -20.77 8.72
CA ALA A 45 17.92 -21.01 9.25
C ALA A 45 17.86 -20.98 10.79
N GLN A 46 19.00 -21.17 11.48
CA GLN A 46 19.05 -21.01 12.95
C GLN A 46 18.97 -19.53 13.31
N ASP A 47 19.73 -18.67 12.64
CA ASP A 47 19.74 -17.23 12.94
C ASP A 47 18.35 -16.61 12.76
N LEU A 48 17.59 -17.06 11.75
CA LEU A 48 16.20 -16.63 11.57
C LEU A 48 15.27 -17.16 12.68
N ALA A 49 15.47 -18.41 13.12
CA ALA A 49 14.71 -18.98 14.22
C ALA A 49 14.93 -18.20 15.52
N ASP A 50 16.19 -17.89 15.83
CA ASP A 50 16.59 -17.11 17.00
C ASP A 50 15.96 -15.71 16.96
N LYS A 51 15.91 -15.08 15.79
CA LYS A 51 15.24 -13.78 15.61
C LYS A 51 13.72 -13.85 15.81
N CYS A 52 13.08 -14.94 15.42
CA CYS A 52 11.65 -15.13 15.70
C CYS A 52 11.39 -15.33 17.21
N GLU A 53 12.29 -16.03 17.90
CA GLU A 53 12.24 -16.19 19.36
C GLU A 53 12.43 -14.87 20.10
N GLU A 54 13.37 -14.02 19.68
CA GLU A 54 13.56 -12.66 20.21
C GLU A 54 12.28 -11.78 20.08
N LEU A 55 11.45 -12.03 19.06
CA LEU A 55 10.17 -11.34 18.86
C LEU A 55 9.03 -11.92 19.70
N GLY A 56 9.27 -12.98 20.46
CA GLY A 56 8.28 -13.64 21.32
C GLY A 56 7.36 -14.63 20.58
N HIS A 57 7.64 -14.95 19.32
CA HIS A 57 6.93 -15.99 18.55
C HIS A 57 7.94 -16.98 17.93
N PRO A 58 8.37 -18.01 18.69
CA PRO A 58 9.38 -18.95 18.22
C PRO A 58 8.92 -19.72 16.98
N ILE A 59 9.70 -19.64 15.90
CA ILE A 59 9.53 -20.48 14.70
C ILE A 59 10.78 -21.37 14.61
N PRO A 60 10.67 -22.66 14.97
CA PRO A 60 11.83 -23.55 15.05
C PRO A 60 12.62 -23.66 13.74
N ARG A 61 13.95 -23.79 13.82
CA ARG A 61 14.83 -23.96 12.65
C ARG A 61 14.37 -25.04 11.68
N ASN A 62 13.90 -26.19 12.17
CA ASN A 62 13.40 -27.28 11.33
C ASN A 62 12.12 -26.90 10.57
N VAL A 63 11.28 -26.05 11.16
CA VAL A 63 10.08 -25.52 10.51
C VAL A 63 10.46 -24.60 9.36
N ILE A 64 11.41 -23.68 9.59
CA ILE A 64 11.95 -22.81 8.54
C ILE A 64 12.59 -23.65 7.43
N ALA A 65 13.46 -24.60 7.77
CA ALA A 65 14.15 -25.44 6.79
C ALA A 65 13.19 -26.33 5.97
N ASN A 66 12.09 -26.81 6.56
CA ASN A 66 11.08 -27.60 5.85
C ASN A 66 10.20 -26.73 4.94
N MET A 67 9.87 -25.51 5.36
CA MET A 67 9.17 -24.53 4.53
C MET A 67 10.00 -24.17 3.30
N GLU A 68 11.26 -23.77 3.48
CA GLU A 68 12.18 -23.39 2.41
C GLU A 68 12.59 -24.53 1.46
N SER A 69 12.21 -25.77 1.79
CA SER A 69 12.42 -26.94 0.94
C SER A 69 11.11 -27.46 0.33
N GLY A 70 9.98 -26.77 0.52
CA GLY A 70 8.67 -27.21 0.06
C GLY A 70 8.10 -28.44 0.78
N ARG A 71 8.71 -28.90 1.89
CA ARG A 71 8.24 -30.08 2.64
C ARG A 71 7.10 -29.74 3.62
N ARG A 72 6.82 -28.46 3.85
CA ARG A 72 5.74 -27.98 4.71
C ARG A 72 4.57 -27.56 3.84
N SER A 73 3.42 -28.18 4.02
CA SER A 73 2.19 -27.90 3.26
C SER A 73 1.31 -26.79 3.84
N ASN A 74 1.76 -26.11 4.89
CA ASN A 74 0.99 -25.04 5.55
C ASN A 74 1.92 -23.96 6.11
N LEU A 75 1.59 -22.70 5.85
CA LEU A 75 2.26 -21.53 6.40
C LEU A 75 1.21 -20.62 7.06
N PRO A 76 1.11 -20.64 8.40
CA PRO A 76 0.21 -19.76 9.13
C PRO A 76 0.48 -18.29 8.80
N LEU A 77 -0.58 -17.49 8.64
CA LEU A 77 -0.46 -16.04 8.40
C LEU A 77 0.39 -15.34 9.47
N VAL A 78 0.26 -15.75 10.73
CA VAL A 78 1.06 -15.21 11.84
C VAL A 78 2.55 -15.50 11.68
N ASP A 79 2.91 -16.67 11.12
CA ASP A 79 4.31 -17.00 10.84
C ASP A 79 4.85 -16.05 9.75
N VAL A 80 4.07 -15.73 8.71
CA VAL A 80 4.47 -14.78 7.65
C VAL A 80 4.77 -13.39 8.24
N MET A 81 3.90 -12.89 9.13
CA MET A 81 4.09 -11.58 9.78
C MET A 81 5.38 -11.55 10.62
N VAL A 82 5.63 -12.61 11.40
CA VAL A 82 6.82 -12.70 12.26
C VAL A 82 8.09 -12.88 11.45
N LEU A 83 8.07 -13.75 10.44
CA LEU A 83 9.21 -13.95 9.53
C LEU A 83 9.57 -12.65 8.81
N ALA A 84 8.57 -11.92 8.30
CA ALA A 84 8.78 -10.63 7.66
C ALA A 84 9.44 -9.61 8.60
N LYS A 85 8.93 -9.53 9.84
CA LYS A 85 9.51 -8.66 10.87
C LYS A 85 10.95 -9.06 11.21
N ALA A 86 11.23 -10.36 11.36
CA ALA A 86 12.56 -10.89 11.64
C ALA A 86 13.55 -10.62 10.48
N LEU A 87 13.07 -10.71 9.25
CA LEU A 87 13.84 -10.48 8.02
C LEU A 87 13.95 -8.99 7.62
N ASN A 88 13.37 -8.10 8.43
CA ASN A 88 13.29 -6.66 8.17
C ASN A 88 12.78 -6.36 6.75
N THR A 89 11.63 -6.92 6.41
CA THR A 89 10.93 -6.73 5.13
C THR A 89 9.43 -6.55 5.36
N PRO A 90 8.69 -5.80 4.51
CA PRO A 90 7.24 -5.75 4.59
C PRO A 90 6.63 -7.16 4.41
N PRO A 91 5.64 -7.58 5.21
CA PRO A 91 5.02 -8.90 5.06
C PRO A 91 4.47 -9.16 3.67
N ILE A 92 3.91 -8.14 3.04
CA ILE A 92 3.34 -8.25 1.70
C ILE A 92 4.39 -8.55 0.63
N CYS A 93 5.64 -8.14 0.83
CA CYS A 93 6.73 -8.45 -0.10
C CYS A 93 7.18 -9.91 -0.05
N LEU A 94 6.79 -10.67 0.98
CA LEU A 94 6.97 -12.13 0.98
C LEU A 94 5.92 -12.83 0.10
N ILE A 95 4.73 -12.23 -0.06
CA ILE A 95 3.62 -12.79 -0.84
C ILE A 95 3.71 -12.33 -2.30
N TYR A 96 3.99 -11.04 -2.51
CA TYR A 96 4.16 -10.40 -3.81
C TYR A 96 5.53 -9.76 -3.91
N PRO A 97 6.55 -10.51 -4.37
CA PRO A 97 7.92 -10.02 -4.43
C PRO A 97 8.17 -9.15 -5.67
N VAL A 98 7.61 -7.94 -5.63
CA VAL A 98 7.71 -6.95 -6.69
C VAL A 98 9.17 -6.70 -7.07
N GLY A 99 9.48 -6.83 -8.36
CA GLY A 99 10.82 -6.65 -8.91
C GLY A 99 11.74 -7.89 -8.82
N TYR A 100 11.30 -8.96 -8.17
CA TYR A 100 12.03 -10.24 -8.12
C TYR A 100 11.34 -11.34 -8.92
N VAL A 101 10.01 -11.28 -9.03
CA VAL A 101 9.20 -12.16 -9.87
C VAL A 101 8.31 -11.32 -10.78
N ASP A 102 8.27 -11.67 -12.06
CA ASP A 102 7.56 -10.89 -13.08
C ASP A 102 6.03 -11.01 -12.97
N GLY A 103 5.53 -12.17 -12.54
CA GLY A 103 4.10 -12.37 -12.37
C GLY A 103 3.72 -13.47 -11.39
N VAL A 104 2.51 -13.32 -10.86
CA VAL A 104 1.93 -14.16 -9.80
C VAL A 104 0.47 -14.42 -10.09
N GLN A 105 -0.02 -15.59 -9.69
CA GLN A 105 -1.45 -15.89 -9.73
C GLN A 105 -2.11 -15.34 -8.46
N ARG A 106 -2.85 -14.22 -8.57
CA ARG A 106 -3.47 -13.56 -7.40
C ARG A 106 -4.57 -14.40 -6.73
N LEU A 107 -5.32 -15.17 -7.52
CA LEU A 107 -6.46 -15.99 -7.10
C LEU A 107 -6.50 -17.30 -7.89
N PRO A 108 -7.10 -18.39 -7.34
CA PRO A 108 -7.26 -19.65 -8.06
C PRO A 108 -7.91 -19.46 -9.42
N LEU A 109 -7.51 -20.30 -10.39
CA LEU A 109 -8.10 -20.37 -11.73
C LEU A 109 -7.96 -19.09 -12.58
N GLN A 110 -7.15 -18.12 -12.15
CA GLN A 110 -6.83 -16.91 -12.94
C GLN A 110 -5.48 -17.05 -13.64
N HIS A 111 -5.29 -16.38 -14.78
CA HIS A 111 -3.94 -16.29 -15.36
C HIS A 111 -3.02 -15.45 -14.46
N PRO A 112 -1.70 -15.73 -14.45
CA PRO A 112 -0.73 -14.86 -13.78
C PRO A 112 -0.86 -13.40 -14.25
N THR A 113 -0.76 -12.47 -13.31
CA THR A 113 -0.72 -11.02 -13.54
C THR A 113 0.62 -10.46 -13.06
N SER A 114 0.93 -9.21 -13.37
CA SER A 114 2.14 -8.57 -12.85
C SER A 114 2.11 -8.52 -11.32
N THR A 115 3.26 -8.74 -10.70
CA THR A 115 3.36 -8.73 -9.23
C THR A 115 2.94 -7.39 -8.62
N LEU A 116 3.16 -6.28 -9.34
CA LEU A 116 2.71 -4.95 -8.92
C LEU A 116 1.17 -4.82 -8.96
N ASN A 117 0.51 -5.33 -10.00
CA ASN A 117 -0.96 -5.29 -10.06
C ASN A 117 -1.59 -6.17 -8.98
N ALA A 118 -1.02 -7.35 -8.72
CA ALA A 118 -1.46 -8.19 -7.61
C ALA A 118 -1.30 -7.50 -6.25
N LEU A 119 -0.20 -6.77 -6.05
CA LEU A 119 0.04 -5.96 -4.85
C LEU A 119 -1.00 -4.84 -4.70
N HIS A 120 -1.27 -4.07 -5.76
CA HIS A 120 -2.27 -3.00 -5.72
C HIS A 120 -3.66 -3.53 -5.36
N TRP A 121 -4.05 -4.67 -5.94
CA TRP A 121 -5.30 -5.35 -5.58
C TRP A 121 -5.32 -5.75 -4.10
N PHE A 122 -4.28 -6.43 -3.60
CA PHE A 122 -4.25 -6.91 -2.22
C PHE A 122 -4.25 -5.78 -1.19
N THR A 123 -3.61 -4.67 -1.52
CA THR A 123 -3.55 -3.48 -0.67
C THR A 123 -4.76 -2.56 -0.84
N GLY A 124 -5.76 -2.91 -1.67
CA GLY A 124 -6.94 -2.09 -1.90
C GLY A 124 -6.63 -0.76 -2.59
N GLU A 125 -5.54 -0.68 -3.35
CA GLU A 125 -5.24 0.47 -4.24
C GLU A 125 -6.01 0.37 -5.56
N ASP A 126 -6.43 -0.85 -5.93
CA ASP A 126 -7.30 -1.11 -7.06
C ASP A 126 -8.78 -0.86 -6.69
N THR A 127 -9.44 0.04 -7.42
CA THR A 127 -10.84 0.44 -7.21
C THR A 127 -11.84 -0.53 -7.82
N GLU A 128 -11.39 -1.54 -8.58
CA GLU A 128 -12.29 -2.52 -9.23
C GLU A 128 -13.08 -3.41 -8.27
N LEU A 129 -12.74 -3.41 -6.97
CA LEU A 129 -13.43 -4.20 -5.95
C LEU A 129 -14.86 -3.72 -5.63
N GLY A 130 -15.30 -2.59 -6.20
CA GLY A 130 -16.65 -2.05 -5.99
C GLY A 130 -16.95 -1.64 -4.54
N ALA A 131 -15.95 -1.73 -3.67
CA ALA A 131 -15.95 -1.19 -2.33
C ALA A 131 -15.53 0.29 -2.39
N ASP A 132 -16.26 1.07 -3.21
CA ASP A 132 -16.00 2.50 -3.44
C ASP A 132 -16.04 3.33 -2.15
N ASP A 133 -16.43 2.72 -1.02
CA ASP A 133 -16.67 3.36 0.26
C ASP A 133 -16.01 2.65 1.46
N ASP A 134 -14.90 1.93 1.24
CA ASP A 134 -14.17 1.35 2.36
C ASP A 134 -13.43 2.42 3.21
N MET A 135 -13.31 2.15 4.52
CA MET A 135 -12.61 3.04 5.44
C MET A 135 -11.11 3.18 5.14
N LEU A 136 -10.49 2.18 4.49
CA LEU A 136 -9.08 2.22 4.14
C LEU A 136 -8.81 3.36 3.14
N ARG A 137 -9.68 3.53 2.15
CA ARG A 137 -9.66 4.63 1.19
C ARG A 137 -9.74 5.98 1.89
N TYR A 138 -10.65 6.14 2.87
CA TYR A 138 -10.77 7.39 3.61
C TYR A 138 -9.57 7.68 4.50
N PHE A 139 -8.97 6.67 5.13
CA PHE A 139 -7.74 6.85 5.91
C PHE A 139 -6.56 7.24 5.03
N ARG A 140 -6.45 6.67 3.81
CA ARG A 140 -5.45 7.08 2.82
C ARG A 140 -5.69 8.50 2.31
N ALA A 141 -6.94 8.82 1.98
CA ALA A 141 -7.32 10.17 1.54
C ALA A 141 -7.07 11.21 2.65
N HIS A 142 -7.32 10.83 3.92
CA HIS A 142 -7.03 11.65 5.09
C HIS A 142 -5.53 11.94 5.19
N HIS A 143 -4.68 10.91 5.15
CA HIS A 143 -3.23 11.07 5.20
C HIS A 143 -2.71 11.95 4.04
N ALA A 144 -3.18 11.71 2.82
CA ALA A 144 -2.80 12.52 1.66
C ALA A 144 -3.27 13.98 1.79
N ALA A 145 -4.47 14.22 2.35
CA ALA A 145 -4.96 15.57 2.60
C ALA A 145 -4.19 16.29 3.71
N GLU A 146 -3.74 15.57 4.75
CA GLU A 146 -2.87 16.11 5.78
C GLU A 146 -1.51 16.52 5.21
N GLU A 147 -0.86 15.66 4.43
CA GLU A 147 0.40 15.98 3.75
C GLU A 147 0.26 17.17 2.79
N GLN A 148 -0.84 17.23 2.05
CA GLN A 148 -1.16 18.34 1.14
C GLN A 148 -1.31 19.66 1.92
N LEU A 149 -2.03 19.65 3.04
CA LEU A 149 -2.18 20.84 3.90
C LEU A 149 -0.84 21.29 4.47
N GLN A 150 -0.01 20.36 4.95
CA GLN A 150 1.32 20.69 5.44
C GLN A 150 2.20 21.31 4.36
N SER A 151 2.13 20.79 3.13
CA SER A 151 2.86 21.39 1.99
C SER A 151 2.34 22.78 1.67
N ALA A 152 1.02 22.94 1.53
CA ALA A 152 0.40 24.21 1.15
C ALA A 152 0.68 25.32 2.17
N ARG A 153 0.65 25.02 3.49
CA ARG A 153 1.00 25.99 4.54
C ARG A 153 2.46 26.42 4.48
N ARG A 154 3.39 25.51 4.16
CA ARG A 154 4.81 25.87 3.96
C ARG A 154 4.98 26.77 2.73
N ASP A 155 4.28 26.46 1.64
CA ASP A 155 4.32 27.25 0.42
C ASP A 155 3.72 28.64 0.64
N GLU A 156 2.63 28.75 1.40
CA GLU A 156 2.01 30.02 1.81
C GLU A 156 2.98 30.86 2.66
N GLU A 157 3.59 30.27 3.68
CA GLU A 157 4.55 30.95 4.54
C GLU A 157 5.75 31.47 3.74
N TYR A 158 6.29 30.64 2.84
CA TYR A 158 7.36 31.01 1.94
C TYR A 158 6.95 32.17 1.02
N ALA A 159 5.77 32.08 0.39
CA ALA A 159 5.27 33.11 -0.50
C ALA A 159 4.98 34.43 0.23
N ARG A 160 4.45 34.37 1.46
CA ARG A 160 4.25 35.54 2.33
C ARG A 160 5.57 36.23 2.65
N TYR A 161 6.57 35.47 3.08
CA TYR A 161 7.91 36.01 3.34
C TYR A 161 8.46 36.73 2.09
N HIS A 162 8.37 36.10 0.92
CA HIS A 162 8.83 36.71 -0.33
C HIS A 162 8.07 37.98 -0.71
N ALA A 163 6.76 38.06 -0.43
CA ALA A 163 5.97 39.26 -0.66
C ALA A 163 6.38 40.41 0.26
N GLU A 164 6.74 40.11 1.52
CA GLU A 164 7.22 41.09 2.50
C GLU A 164 8.62 41.61 2.17
N THR A 165 9.53 40.73 1.72
CA THR A 165 10.94 41.09 1.47
C THR A 165 11.23 41.52 0.03
N ALA A 166 10.21 41.69 -0.82
CA ALA A 166 10.41 41.98 -2.24
C ALA A 166 11.11 43.35 -2.47
N PRO A 167 12.18 43.41 -3.29
CA PRO A 167 13.04 44.59 -3.39
C PRO A 167 12.47 45.72 -4.26
N ASN A 168 11.48 45.44 -5.12
CA ASN A 168 10.88 46.44 -6.00
C ASN A 168 9.39 46.14 -6.26
N ALA A 169 8.68 47.11 -6.84
CA ALA A 169 7.23 47.05 -7.04
C ALA A 169 6.78 45.89 -7.94
N ASP A 170 7.50 45.61 -9.04
CA ASP A 170 7.14 44.54 -9.97
C ASP A 170 7.28 43.16 -9.32
N ARG A 171 8.40 42.91 -8.65
CA ARG A 171 8.63 41.67 -7.89
C ARG A 171 7.67 41.53 -6.72
N LYS A 172 7.30 42.65 -6.07
CA LYS A 172 6.29 42.65 -5.00
C LYS A 172 4.92 42.25 -5.52
N ALA A 173 4.51 42.78 -6.67
CA ALA A 173 3.23 42.41 -7.29
C ALA A 173 3.19 40.92 -7.71
N GLU A 174 4.30 40.38 -8.21
CA GLU A 174 4.42 38.94 -8.51
C GLU A 174 4.35 38.09 -7.24
N ALA A 175 5.10 38.44 -6.19
CA ALA A 175 5.13 37.72 -4.93
C ALA A 175 3.76 37.75 -4.21
N LEU A 176 3.03 38.87 -4.25
CA LEU A 176 1.66 38.94 -3.72
C LEU A 176 0.69 37.99 -4.45
N ARG A 177 0.83 37.84 -5.77
CA ARG A 177 0.03 36.85 -6.54
C ARG A 177 0.41 35.42 -6.21
N ALA A 178 1.68 35.15 -5.92
CA ALA A 178 2.13 33.83 -5.46
C ALA A 178 1.58 33.54 -4.06
N GLN A 179 1.63 34.52 -3.15
CA GLN A 179 1.06 34.41 -1.81
C GLN A 179 -0.44 34.13 -1.85
N ALA A 180 -1.21 34.88 -2.65
CA ALA A 180 -2.65 34.68 -2.75
C ALA A 180 -3.00 33.25 -3.23
N ARG A 181 -2.29 32.73 -4.24
CA ARG A 181 -2.48 31.36 -4.74
C ARG A 181 -2.11 30.30 -3.71
N ALA A 182 -1.03 30.53 -2.96
CA ALA A 182 -0.59 29.60 -1.93
C ALA A 182 -1.55 29.58 -0.73
N ALA A 183 -2.12 30.73 -0.35
CA ALA A 183 -3.16 30.82 0.66
C ALA A 183 -4.44 30.08 0.23
N GLU A 184 -4.91 30.30 -1.00
CA GLU A 184 -6.06 29.57 -1.57
C GLU A 184 -5.82 28.04 -1.55
N ALA A 185 -4.63 27.59 -1.97
CA ALA A 185 -4.27 26.18 -1.91
C ALA A 185 -4.25 25.60 -0.48
N ALA A 186 -3.86 26.41 0.52
CA ALA A 186 -3.88 26.01 1.93
C ALA A 186 -5.32 25.89 2.45
N ASP A 187 -6.19 26.84 2.12
CA ASP A 187 -7.62 26.83 2.49
C ASP A 187 -8.36 25.64 1.85
N ASP A 188 -8.07 25.33 0.59
CA ASP A 188 -8.61 24.17 -0.12
C ASP A 188 -8.18 22.85 0.52
N ALA A 189 -6.89 22.72 0.85
CA ALA A 189 -6.36 21.55 1.53
C ALA A 189 -6.97 21.39 2.94
N GLU A 190 -7.19 22.50 3.65
CA GLU A 190 -7.85 22.52 4.95
C GLU A 190 -9.29 22.01 4.85
N SER A 191 -10.05 22.55 3.89
CA SER A 191 -11.44 22.19 3.63
C SER A 191 -11.57 20.72 3.20
N ARG A 192 -10.62 20.21 2.41
CA ARG A 192 -10.55 18.79 2.05
C ARG A 192 -10.34 17.91 3.29
N LEU A 193 -9.38 18.24 4.14
CA LEU A 193 -9.10 17.49 5.37
C LEU A 193 -10.30 17.50 6.32
N ARG A 194 -10.95 18.66 6.48
CA ARG A 194 -12.19 18.81 7.27
C ARG A 194 -13.31 17.90 6.78
N ARG A 195 -13.60 17.91 5.47
CA ARG A 195 -14.64 17.05 4.87
C ARG A 195 -14.37 15.56 5.08
N ILE A 196 -13.13 15.11 4.86
CA ILE A 196 -12.76 13.70 5.06
C ILE A 196 -12.93 13.30 6.54
N ARG A 197 -12.50 14.14 7.48
CA ARG A 197 -12.65 13.85 8.92
C ARG A 197 -14.09 13.89 9.38
N ALA A 198 -14.92 14.78 8.84
CA ALA A 198 -16.35 14.81 9.10
C ALA A 198 -17.01 13.50 8.64
N PHE A 199 -16.72 13.05 7.42
CA PHE A 199 -17.20 11.77 6.90
C PHE A 199 -16.78 10.58 7.78
N ILE A 200 -15.50 10.48 8.14
CA ILE A 200 -15.00 9.39 8.99
C ILE A 200 -15.76 9.33 10.33
N ARG A 201 -16.11 10.49 10.91
CA ARG A 201 -16.92 10.56 12.15
C ARG A 201 -18.38 10.19 11.94
N GLU A 202 -18.97 10.59 10.82
CA GLU A 202 -20.36 10.27 10.46
C GLU A 202 -20.55 8.75 10.39
N GLU A 203 -19.57 8.03 9.86
CA GLU A 203 -19.50 6.57 9.85
C GLU A 203 -19.18 5.94 11.22
N GLY A 204 -19.12 6.74 12.28
CA GLY A 204 -18.84 6.28 13.66
C GLY A 204 -17.39 5.84 13.89
N VAL A 205 -16.48 6.14 12.97
CA VAL A 205 -15.06 5.77 13.06
C VAL A 205 -14.26 6.95 13.65
N THR A 206 -13.24 6.64 14.44
CA THR A 206 -12.33 7.67 14.97
C THR A 206 -11.35 8.10 13.88
N PRO A 207 -11.31 9.38 13.47
CA PRO A 207 -10.35 9.84 12.47
C PRO A 207 -8.91 9.66 12.92
N PRO A 208 -7.94 9.56 11.98
CA PRO A 208 -6.54 9.54 12.32
C PRO A 208 -6.13 10.73 13.19
N PHE A 209 -5.14 10.51 14.04
CA PHE A 209 -4.66 11.51 14.98
C PHE A 209 -4.16 12.76 14.26
N LEU A 210 -4.53 13.94 14.78
CA LEU A 210 -3.90 15.21 14.45
C LEU A 210 -3.41 15.85 15.74
N TRP A 211 -2.34 16.63 15.66
CA TRP A 211 -1.88 17.45 16.78
C TRP A 211 -3.00 18.38 17.28
N PRO A 212 -3.13 18.62 18.61
CA PRO A 212 -4.29 19.29 19.18
C PRO A 212 -4.65 20.64 18.54
N ASP A 213 -3.66 21.49 18.27
CA ASP A 213 -3.89 22.81 17.66
C ASP A 213 -4.44 22.70 16.24
N LEU A 214 -3.92 21.74 15.47
CA LEU A 214 -4.41 21.46 14.12
C LEU A 214 -5.80 20.82 14.18
N ALA A 215 -6.02 19.84 15.06
CA ALA A 215 -7.31 19.22 15.26
C ALA A 215 -8.38 20.28 15.60
N ALA A 216 -8.08 21.23 16.49
CA ALA A 216 -8.98 22.31 16.83
C ALA A 216 -9.34 23.18 15.61
N ALA A 217 -8.36 23.55 14.77
CA ALA A 217 -8.61 24.33 13.55
C ALA A 217 -9.44 23.56 12.50
N ILE A 218 -9.12 22.28 12.30
CA ILE A 218 -9.77 21.45 11.28
C ILE A 218 -11.18 21.04 11.70
N ASP A 219 -11.35 20.63 12.96
CA ASP A 219 -12.58 20.03 13.46
C ASP A 219 -13.56 21.06 14.03
N SER A 220 -13.15 22.31 14.19
CA SER A 220 -14.10 23.39 14.45
C SER A 220 -15.09 23.48 13.28
N PRO A 221 -16.41 23.55 13.55
CA PRO A 221 -17.37 23.86 12.51
C PRO A 221 -17.02 25.25 11.98
N GLY A 222 -16.44 25.30 10.79
CA GLY A 222 -16.30 26.56 10.07
C GLY A 222 -17.69 27.14 9.91
N ILE A 223 -17.85 28.42 10.27
CA ILE A 223 -19.05 29.18 9.90
C ILE A 223 -19.08 29.13 8.38
N ASP A 224 -20.01 28.36 7.82
CA ASP A 224 -20.27 28.34 6.39
C ASP A 224 -20.92 29.69 6.05
N PRO A 225 -20.23 30.62 5.35
CA PRO A 225 -20.80 31.93 5.05
C PRO A 225 -21.93 31.86 4.02
N ASP A 226 -22.26 30.66 3.48
CA ASP A 226 -23.24 30.49 2.41
C ASP A 226 -24.59 29.88 2.86
N THR A 227 -24.87 29.86 4.16
CA THR A 227 -26.24 29.61 4.67
C THR A 227 -26.94 30.91 5.01
N THR A 228 -27.04 31.83 4.04
CA THR A 228 -28.00 32.93 4.17
C THR A 228 -29.36 32.41 3.72
N GLU A 229 -30.27 32.31 4.69
CA GLU A 229 -31.70 32.09 4.52
C GLU A 229 -32.28 32.96 3.40
N GLU A 230 -32.60 32.38 2.24
CA GLU A 230 -33.72 32.85 1.43
C GLU A 230 -34.94 32.03 1.83
N ASN A 231 -35.58 32.47 2.91
CA ASN A 231 -36.95 32.11 3.21
C ASN A 231 -37.68 33.38 3.65
N ASP A 232 -37.99 34.24 2.66
CA ASP A 232 -38.96 35.31 2.79
C ASP A 232 -39.53 35.68 1.40
N LEU A 233 -40.73 35.13 1.12
CA LEU A 233 -41.90 35.67 0.39
C LEU A 233 -42.66 34.61 -0.46
#